data_AF-A0A8V0Y405-F1
#
_entry.id   AF-A0A8V0Y405-F1
#
_cell.length_a   1.000
_cell.length_b   1.000
_cell.length_c   1.000
_cell.angle_alpha   90.00
_cell.angle_beta   90.00
_cell.angle_gamma   90.00
#
_symmetry.space_group_name_H-M   'P 1'
#
loop_
_entity.id
_entity.type
_entity.pdbx_description
1 polymer ?
#
loop_
_entity_poly.entity_id
_entity_poly.type
_entity_poly.pdbx_seq_one_letter_code
_entity_poly.pdbx_strand_id
1 'polypeptide(L)'
;MAGDLALLAAVSLLSVLQQSRFAQLVGKSRMKHKVMPPAVTGAPEFERTFRAQQNCAEFYPMFQTVLWIAGWFCNQELAALLGLLYMFARHKYFHGYAQAASERWPQLPSLCSLMSSLHHRRPPDGSDTTSPW
;
A
#
# COMPACT_ATOMS: atom_id res chain seq x y z
N MET A 1 -20.25 26.87 -21.65
CA MET A 1 -20.85 26.32 -20.41
C MET A 1 -20.62 24.81 -20.29
N ALA A 2 -21.22 23.93 -21.11
CA ALA A 2 -21.01 22.47 -20.96
C ALA A 2 -19.64 21.97 -21.47
N GLY A 3 -19.09 22.57 -22.52
CA GLY A 3 -17.75 22.24 -23.03
C GLY A 3 -16.65 22.51 -21.99
N ASP A 4 -16.82 23.57 -21.21
CA ASP A 4 -15.84 24.04 -20.21
C ASP A 4 -15.76 23.15 -18.96
N LEU A 5 -16.61 22.13 -18.85
CA LEU A 5 -16.60 21.14 -17.76
C LEU A 5 -16.44 19.71 -18.27
N ALA A 6 -16.58 19.47 -19.58
CA ALA A 6 -16.54 18.14 -20.17
C ALA A 6 -15.24 17.39 -19.85
N LEU A 7 -14.08 18.05 -19.92
CA LEU A 7 -12.77 17.43 -19.62
C LEU A 7 -12.65 17.03 -18.14
N LEU A 8 -13.09 17.88 -17.21
CA LEU A 8 -13.05 17.60 -15.78
C LEU A 8 -14.00 16.45 -15.42
N ALA A 9 -15.19 16.44 -16.03
CA ALA A 9 -16.15 15.35 -15.87
C ALA A 9 -15.59 14.03 -16.42
N ALA A 10 -14.95 14.05 -17.60
CA ALA A 10 -14.31 12.88 -18.20
C ALA A 10 -13.20 12.33 -17.31
N VAL A 11 -12.28 13.18 -16.81
CA VAL A 11 -11.21 12.77 -15.88
C VAL A 11 -11.79 12.23 -14.58
N SER A 12 -12.85 12.84 -14.04
CA SER A 12 -13.53 12.36 -12.85
C SER A 12 -14.13 10.96 -13.07
N LEU A 13 -14.84 10.74 -14.17
CA LEU A 13 -15.38 9.42 -14.53
C LEU A 13 -14.27 8.37 -14.69
N LEU A 14 -13.19 8.71 -15.39
CA LEU A 14 -12.03 7.83 -15.54
C LEU A 14 -11.41 7.48 -14.17
N SER A 15 -11.33 8.46 -13.26
CA SER A 15 -10.78 8.25 -11.91
C SER A 15 -11.64 7.30 -11.07
N VAL A 16 -12.98 7.38 -11.19
CA VAL A 16 -13.92 6.45 -10.55
C VAL A 16 -13.75 5.04 -11.10
N LEU A 17 -13.60 4.89 -12.42
CA LEU A 17 -13.34 3.60 -13.04
C LEU A 17 -12.00 2.99 -12.57
N GLN A 18 -10.96 3.81 -12.41
CA GLN A 18 -9.69 3.38 -11.84
C GLN A 18 -9.84 2.89 -10.40
N GLN A 19 -10.52 3.65 -9.52
CA GLN A 19 -10.77 3.22 -8.15
C GLN A 19 -11.61 1.94 -8.06
N SER A 20 -12.61 1.81 -8.95
CA SER A 20 -13.44 0.60 -9.04
C SER A 20 -12.60 -0.62 -9.44
N ARG A 21 -11.67 -0.47 -10.38
CA ARG A 21 -10.73 -1.54 -10.76
C ARG A 21 -9.82 -1.95 -9.59
N PHE A 22 -9.31 -1.00 -8.81
CA PHE A 22 -8.52 -1.34 -7.61
C PHE A 22 -9.34 -2.11 -6.57
N ALA A 23 -10.59 -1.70 -6.33
CA ALA A 23 -11.51 -2.43 -5.45
C ALA A 23 -11.77 -3.86 -5.96
N GLN A 24 -11.98 -4.03 -7.27
CA GLN A 24 -12.13 -5.36 -7.89
C GLN A 24 -10.87 -6.23 -7.74
N LEU A 25 -9.67 -5.66 -7.89
CA LEU A 25 -8.41 -6.38 -7.69
C LEU A 25 -8.24 -6.85 -6.24
N VAL A 26 -8.60 -6.02 -5.27
CA VAL A 26 -8.68 -6.44 -3.85
C VAL A 26 -9.70 -7.57 -3.68
N GLY A 27 -10.90 -7.45 -4.28
CA GLY A 27 -11.91 -8.50 -4.23
C GLY A 27 -11.42 -9.83 -4.79
N LYS A 28 -10.74 -9.81 -5.95
CA LYS A 28 -10.08 -11.01 -6.52
C LYS A 28 -9.01 -11.56 -5.59
N SER A 29 -8.21 -10.70 -4.95
CA SER A 29 -7.18 -11.11 -4.00
C SER A 29 -7.78 -11.73 -2.72
N ARG A 30 -8.93 -11.23 -2.24
CA ARG A 30 -9.70 -11.83 -1.14
C ARG A 30 -10.13 -13.26 -1.47
N MET A 31 -10.66 -13.47 -2.68
CA MET A 31 -11.06 -14.79 -3.15
C MET A 31 -9.87 -15.74 -3.29
N LYS A 32 -8.75 -15.26 -3.86
CA LYS A 32 -7.50 -16.04 -4.02
C LYS A 32 -6.95 -16.52 -2.68
N HIS A 33 -6.92 -15.65 -1.68
CA HIS A 33 -6.33 -15.93 -0.36
C HIS A 33 -7.36 -16.37 0.68
N LYS A 34 -8.63 -16.58 0.30
CA LYS A 34 -9.75 -16.98 1.16
C LYS A 34 -9.91 -16.11 2.41
N VAL A 35 -9.65 -14.80 2.28
CA VAL A 35 -9.80 -13.83 3.37
C VAL A 35 -11.25 -13.36 3.42
N MET A 36 -12.04 -13.95 4.31
CA MET A 36 -13.44 -13.58 4.51
C MET A 36 -13.56 -12.21 5.19
N PRO A 37 -14.44 -11.31 4.72
CA PRO A 37 -14.80 -10.11 5.48
C PRO A 37 -15.32 -10.49 6.89
N PRO A 38 -15.03 -9.73 7.96
CA PRO A 38 -14.37 -8.42 8.02
C PRO A 38 -12.83 -8.47 8.10
N ALA A 39 -12.21 -9.65 7.94
CA ALA A 39 -10.77 -9.77 8.06
C ALA A 39 -10.04 -8.91 7.01
N VAL A 40 -9.04 -8.18 7.49
CA VAL A 40 -8.15 -7.32 6.68
C VAL A 40 -6.69 -7.79 6.73
N THR A 41 -6.43 -8.87 7.46
CA THR A 41 -5.13 -9.53 7.60
C THR A 41 -5.19 -10.90 6.93
N GLY A 42 -4.06 -11.36 6.39
CA GLY A 42 -4.00 -12.61 5.65
C GLY A 42 -2.65 -12.82 4.98
N ALA A 43 -2.66 -13.35 3.76
CA ALA A 43 -1.42 -13.50 3.00
C ALA A 43 -0.76 -12.12 2.73
N PRO A 44 0.57 -12.00 2.80
CA PRO A 44 1.26 -10.74 2.55
C PRO A 44 0.88 -10.07 1.21
N GLU A 45 0.66 -10.87 0.15
CA GLU A 45 0.17 -10.37 -1.15
C GLU A 45 -1.19 -9.67 -1.05
N PHE A 46 -2.13 -10.26 -0.29
CA PHE A 46 -3.43 -9.68 -0.05
C PHE A 46 -3.31 -8.39 0.75
N GLU A 47 -2.57 -8.40 1.85
CA GLU A 47 -2.40 -7.21 2.70
C GLU A 47 -1.82 -6.04 1.91
N ARG A 48 -0.83 -6.28 1.04
CA ARG A 48 -0.26 -5.24 0.17
C ARG A 48 -1.27 -4.66 -0.79
N THR A 49 -2.01 -5.54 -1.49
CA THR A 49 -3.03 -5.12 -2.46
C THR A 49 -4.12 -4.31 -1.76
N PHE A 50 -4.53 -4.75 -0.56
CA PHE A 50 -5.51 -4.07 0.28
C PHE A 50 -5.01 -2.70 0.76
N ARG A 51 -3.77 -2.61 1.26
CA ARG A 51 -3.15 -1.36 1.68
C ARG A 51 -2.95 -0.36 0.54
N ALA A 52 -2.54 -0.84 -0.64
CA ALA A 52 -2.41 -0.01 -1.83
C ALA A 52 -3.76 0.60 -2.23
N GLN A 53 -4.84 -0.20 -2.22
CA GLN A 53 -6.18 0.29 -2.51
C GLN A 53 -6.67 1.29 -1.45
N GLN A 54 -6.44 0.99 -0.18
CA GLN A 54 -6.81 1.87 0.94
C GLN A 54 -6.13 3.24 0.83
N ASN A 55 -4.82 3.27 0.57
CA ASN A 55 -4.09 4.52 0.36
C ASN A 55 -4.68 5.31 -0.81
N CYS A 56 -4.93 4.66 -1.95
CA CYS A 56 -5.56 5.33 -3.09
C CYS A 56 -6.94 5.90 -2.74
N ALA A 57 -7.74 5.20 -1.91
CA ALA A 57 -9.06 5.67 -1.47
C ALA A 57 -8.98 6.85 -0.49
N GLU A 58 -8.02 6.86 0.43
CA GLU A 58 -7.82 7.96 1.39
C GLU A 58 -7.44 9.27 0.71
N PHE A 59 -6.62 9.21 -0.36
CA PHE A 59 -6.22 10.39 -1.12
C PHE A 59 -7.21 10.82 -2.21
N TYR A 60 -8.22 10.00 -2.49
CA TYR A 60 -9.18 10.27 -3.57
C TYR A 60 -10.02 11.55 -3.37
N PRO A 61 -10.58 11.83 -2.17
CA PRO A 61 -11.31 13.08 -1.94
C PRO A 61 -10.44 14.32 -2.13
N MET A 62 -9.18 14.28 -1.69
CA MET A 62 -8.24 15.39 -1.89
C MET A 62 -7.98 15.64 -3.38
N PHE A 63 -7.74 14.58 -4.15
CA PHE A 63 -7.60 14.67 -5.60
C PHE A 63 -8.84 15.30 -6.25
N GLN A 64 -10.03 14.83 -5.89
CA GLN A 64 -11.28 15.30 -6.49
C GLN A 64 -11.52 16.78 -6.18
N THR A 65 -11.32 17.21 -4.94
CA THR A 65 -11.47 18.62 -4.53
C THR A 65 -10.50 19.51 -5.28
N VAL A 66 -9.22 19.13 -5.37
CA VAL A 66 -8.20 19.93 -6.07
C VAL A 66 -8.49 19.99 -7.57
N LEU A 67 -8.92 18.89 -8.20
CA LEU A 67 -9.26 18.85 -9.63
C LEU A 67 -10.37 19.84 -9.97
N TRP A 68 -11.45 19.87 -9.19
CA TRP A 68 -12.57 20.77 -9.43
C TRP A 68 -12.24 22.23 -9.15
N ILE A 69 -11.51 22.52 -8.06
CA ILE A 69 -11.09 23.89 -7.74
C ILE A 69 -10.13 24.41 -8.82
N ALA A 70 -9.12 23.64 -9.20
CA ALA A 70 -8.19 24.04 -10.26
C ALA A 70 -8.88 24.20 -11.63
N GLY A 71 -9.84 23.32 -11.93
CA GLY A 71 -10.61 23.37 -13.15
C GLY A 71 -11.56 24.57 -13.24
N TRP A 72 -12.18 24.97 -12.13
CA TRP A 72 -13.13 26.08 -12.08
C TRP A 72 -12.44 27.45 -12.02
N PHE A 73 -11.37 27.56 -11.23
CA PHE A 73 -10.75 28.85 -10.92
C PHE A 73 -9.48 29.17 -11.71
N CYS A 74 -8.80 28.18 -12.29
CA CYS A 74 -7.54 28.41 -12.99
C CYS A 74 -7.67 28.16 -14.50
N ASN A 75 -7.62 26.89 -14.91
CA ASN A 75 -7.67 26.51 -16.32
C ASN A 75 -8.09 25.03 -16.43
N GLN A 76 -9.13 24.78 -17.21
CA GLN A 76 -9.72 23.44 -17.37
C GLN A 76 -8.75 22.44 -18.03
N GLU A 77 -8.04 22.84 -19.09
CA GLU A 77 -7.14 21.95 -19.83
C GLU A 77 -5.94 21.54 -18.99
N LEU A 78 -5.31 22.50 -18.30
CA LEU A 78 -4.20 22.21 -17.40
C LEU A 78 -4.63 21.34 -16.22
N ALA A 79 -5.80 21.61 -15.63
CA ALA A 79 -6.35 20.78 -14.56
C ALA A 79 -6.62 19.34 -15.03
N ALA A 80 -7.17 19.16 -16.24
CA ALA A 80 -7.40 17.85 -16.82
C ALA A 80 -6.09 17.10 -17.11
N LEU A 81 -5.08 17.77 -17.69
CA LEU A 81 -3.76 17.17 -17.95
C LEU A 81 -3.06 16.72 -16.66
N LEU A 82 -3.03 17.59 -15.64
CA LEU A 82 -2.47 17.24 -14.33
C LEU A 82 -3.28 16.12 -13.66
N GLY A 83 -4.60 16.09 -13.84
CA GLY A 83 -5.46 15.02 -13.37
C GLY A 83 -5.14 13.67 -13.99
N LEU A 84 -4.92 13.62 -15.30
CA LEU A 84 -4.48 12.42 -16.01
C LEU A 84 -3.08 11.97 -15.56
N LEU A 85 -2.16 12.92 -15.35
CA LEU A 85 -0.82 12.62 -14.81
C LEU A 85 -0.90 11.99 -13.42
N TYR A 86 -1.74 12.54 -12.54
CA TYR A 86 -2.01 11.97 -11.21
C TYR A 86 -2.56 10.54 -11.31
N MET A 87 -3.54 10.31 -12.18
CA MET A 87 -4.13 8.99 -12.39
C MET A 87 -3.08 7.97 -12.83
N PHE A 88 -2.21 8.35 -13.78
CA PHE A 88 -1.11 7.50 -14.23
C PHE A 88 -0.11 7.18 -13.12
N ALA A 89 0.29 8.19 -12.33
CA ALA A 89 1.15 8.00 -11.17
C ALA A 89 0.53 7.03 -10.16
N ARG A 90 -0.78 7.17 -9.88
CA ARG A 90 -1.53 6.26 -9.00
C ARG A 90 -1.63 4.85 -9.55
N HIS A 91 -1.79 4.70 -10.86
CA HIS A 91 -1.80 3.39 -11.50
C HIS A 91 -0.45 2.67 -11.34
N LYS A 92 0.66 3.38 -11.59
CA LYS A 92 2.01 2.84 -11.38
C LYS A 92 2.29 2.54 -9.91
N TYR A 93 1.87 3.43 -9.01
CA TYR A 93 2.00 3.21 -7.57
C TYR A 93 1.30 1.93 -7.13
N PHE A 94 0.04 1.72 -7.53
CA PHE A 94 -0.72 0.54 -7.13
C PHE A 94 -0.06 -0.77 -7.60
N HIS A 95 0.33 -0.85 -8.88
CA HIS A 95 0.97 -2.04 -9.43
C HIS A 95 2.36 -2.26 -8.86
N GLY A 96 3.14 -1.17 -8.69
CA GLY A 96 4.45 -1.23 -8.05
C GLY A 96 4.36 -1.68 -6.59
N TYR A 97 3.38 -1.21 -5.82
CA TYR A 97 3.18 -1.61 -4.43
C TYR A 97 2.73 -3.08 -4.32
N ALA A 98 1.87 -3.52 -5.23
CA ALA A 98 1.43 -4.92 -5.29
C ALA A 98 2.58 -5.88 -5.66
N GLN A 99 3.48 -5.48 -6.55
CA GLN A 99 4.59 -6.32 -7.06
C GLN A 99 5.86 -6.20 -6.21
N ALA A 100 6.39 -5.00 -5.97
CA ALA A 100 7.75 -4.80 -5.45
C ALA A 100 7.99 -5.32 -4.03
N ALA A 101 6.95 -5.49 -3.21
CA ALA A 101 7.12 -6.04 -1.88
C ALA A 101 7.38 -7.57 -1.89
N SER A 102 7.25 -8.28 -3.02
CA SER A 102 7.77 -9.65 -3.13
C SER A 102 9.30 -9.68 -3.18
N GLU A 103 9.95 -8.57 -3.52
CA GLU A 103 11.40 -8.51 -3.76
C GLU A 103 12.20 -7.78 -2.67
N ARG A 104 11.59 -7.18 -1.63
CA ARG A 104 12.36 -6.47 -0.59
C ARG A 104 11.70 -6.42 0.80
N TRP A 105 12.09 -7.36 1.65
CA TRP A 105 13.21 -7.15 2.58
C TRP A 105 13.91 -8.51 2.78
N PRO A 106 15.18 -8.68 2.37
CA PRO A 106 15.99 -9.71 2.97
C PRO A 106 16.05 -9.32 4.45
N GLN A 107 15.41 -10.17 5.23
CA GLN A 107 15.36 -10.22 6.67
C GLN A 107 16.63 -9.57 7.22
N LEU A 108 16.52 -8.31 7.69
CA LEU A 108 17.46 -7.88 8.72
C LEU A 108 17.27 -8.96 9.79
N PRO A 109 18.33 -9.74 10.13
CA PRO A 109 18.20 -10.71 11.20
C PRO A 109 17.68 -9.92 12.39
N SER A 110 16.43 -10.19 12.75
CA SER A 110 15.77 -9.56 13.87
C SER A 110 16.76 -9.59 15.03
N LEU A 111 16.90 -8.48 15.76
CA LEU A 111 17.75 -8.43 16.94
C LEU A 111 17.49 -9.64 17.88
N CYS A 112 16.31 -10.26 17.81
CA CYS A 112 15.97 -11.54 18.44
C CYS A 112 16.89 -12.72 18.05
N SER A 113 17.28 -12.88 16.78
CA SER A 113 18.23 -13.93 16.37
C SER A 113 19.62 -13.68 16.93
N LEU A 114 20.05 -12.40 17.00
CA LEU A 114 21.33 -12.02 17.60
C LEU A 114 21.33 -12.18 19.14
N MET A 115 20.20 -11.87 19.79
CA MET A 115 20.03 -12.05 21.23
C MET A 115 19.94 -13.54 21.64
N SER A 116 19.36 -14.39 20.78
CA SER A 116 19.36 -15.85 21.00
C SER A 116 20.77 -16.46 20.92
N SER A 117 21.62 -15.93 20.03
CA SER A 117 23.02 -16.36 19.91
C SER A 117 23.92 -15.82 21.04
N LEU A 118 23.52 -14.75 21.73
CA LEU A 118 24.24 -14.20 22.89
C LEU A 118 23.85 -14.93 24.18
N HIS A 119 22.63 -15.45 24.30
CA HIS A 119 22.22 -16.21 25.49
C HIS A 119 22.93 -17.57 25.60
N HIS A 120 23.36 -18.16 24.47
CA HIS A 120 24.08 -19.43 24.47
C HIS A 120 25.59 -19.30 24.83
N ARG A 121 26.12 -18.08 24.95
CA ARG A 121 27.51 -17.81 25.38
C ARG A 121 27.60 -17.36 26.84
N ARG A 122 26.83 -17.94 27.75
CA ARG A 122 27.18 -17.86 29.18
C ARG A 122 28.35 -18.83 29.42
N PRO A 123 29.50 -18.36 29.98
CA PRO A 123 30.61 -19.25 30.31
C PRO A 123 30.16 -20.25 31.40
N PRO A 124 30.75 -21.47 31.46
CA PRO A 124 30.49 -22.38 32.56
C PRO A 124 30.98 -21.73 33.85
N ASP A 125 30.08 -21.60 34.84
CA ASP A 125 30.45 -21.19 36.19
C ASP A 125 31.43 -22.21 36.76
N GLY A 126 32.70 -21.81 36.82
CA GLY A 126 33.73 -22.55 37.53
C GLY A 126 33.51 -22.41 39.03
N SER A 127 33.03 -23.48 39.66
CA SER A 127 33.29 -23.75 41.09
C SER A 127 33.11 -25.24 41.37
N ASP A 128 34.09 -26.03 40.92
CA ASP A 128 34.43 -27.27 41.62
C ASP A 128 35.26 -26.89 42.86
N THR A 129 34.63 -26.95 44.04
CA THR A 129 35.34 -27.08 45.31
C THR A 129 34.73 -28.24 46.10
N THR A 130 35.34 -29.40 45.90
CA THR A 130 35.61 -30.51 46.84
C THR A 130 35.07 -30.42 48.28
N SER A 131 34.25 -31.40 48.71
CA SER A 131 34.62 -32.49 49.64
C SER A 131 33.38 -33.19 50.27
N PRO A 132 33.40 -34.53 50.40
CA PRO A 132 32.93 -35.18 51.62
C PRO A 132 34.00 -36.13 52.17
N TRP A 133 34.44 -35.87 53.40
CA TRP A 133 35.46 -36.57 54.18
C TRP A 133 36.92 -36.31 53.79
#